data_AF-X6NGD7-F1
#
_entry.id   AF-X6NGD7-F1
#
_cell.length_a   1.000
_cell.length_b   1.000
_cell.length_c   1.000
_cell.angle_alpha   90.00
_cell.angle_beta   90.00
_cell.angle_gamma   90.00
#
_symmetry.space_group_name_H-M   'P 1'
#
loop_
_entity.id
_entity.type
_entity.pdbx_description
1 polymer ?
#
loop_
_entity_poly.entity_id
_entity_poly.type
_entity_poly.pdbx_seq_one_letter_code
_entity_poly.pdbx_strand_id
1 'polypeptide(L)'
;MFDFDYVFDSDSHQQTVFECAALPLVDAVLGGYNCTLFAYGQTGSGKTYTMEGDVTNEVHSGLIPRMVRTLFSRILDDDSAQNGNREYTVRVSFVEIYNERLRDLLNPTDEDLRIRDSETNHHSGVFIEGAHCPYVSDPDE
;
A
#
# COMPACT_ATOMS: atom_id res chain seq x y z
N MET A 1 25.16 10.81 17.34
CA MET A 1 24.62 9.44 17.22
C MET A 1 23.28 9.59 16.52
N PHE A 2 23.02 8.78 15.50
CA PHE A 2 21.71 8.76 14.86
C PHE A 2 21.00 7.52 15.36
N ASP A 3 19.86 7.70 15.99
CA ASP A 3 19.06 6.62 16.56
C ASP A 3 17.80 6.44 15.70
N PHE A 4 17.55 5.19 15.33
CA PHE A 4 16.41 4.76 14.54
C PHE A 4 15.90 3.44 15.13
N ASP A 5 14.62 3.12 14.92
CA ASP A 5 14.05 1.85 15.37
C ASP A 5 14.75 0.65 14.73
N TYR A 6 15.11 0.78 13.45
CA TYR A 6 15.86 -0.22 12.69
C TYR A 6 16.86 0.45 11.74
N VAL A 7 18.00 -0.21 11.53
CA VAL A 7 18.99 0.15 10.52
C VAL A 7 19.32 -1.10 9.71
N PHE A 8 19.00 -1.08 8.41
CA PHE A 8 19.28 -2.15 7.48
C PHE A 8 20.55 -1.83 6.68
N ASP A 9 21.48 -2.77 6.63
CA ASP A 9 22.70 -2.67 5.84
C ASP A 9 22.50 -3.15 4.40
N SER A 10 23.55 -3.13 3.59
CA SER A 10 23.50 -3.56 2.18
C SER A 10 23.24 -5.05 1.99
N ASP A 11 23.48 -5.86 3.02
CA ASP A 11 23.30 -7.32 2.98
C ASP A 11 21.89 -7.73 3.44
N SER A 12 21.12 -6.78 3.96
CA SER A 12 19.74 -7.00 4.42
C SER A 12 18.82 -7.37 3.26
N HIS A 13 18.03 -8.41 3.45
CA HIS A 13 17.10 -8.92 2.43
C HIS A 13 15.76 -8.17 2.44
N GLN A 14 15.11 -8.10 1.28
CA GLN A 14 13.77 -7.50 1.12
C GLN A 14 12.74 -8.12 2.09
N GLN A 15 12.85 -9.42 2.36
CA GLN A 15 12.00 -10.12 3.32
C GLN A 15 12.15 -9.55 4.74
N THR A 16 13.38 -9.31 5.19
CA THR A 16 13.64 -8.76 6.53
C THR A 16 13.10 -7.35 6.67
N VAL A 17 13.29 -6.51 5.64
CA VAL A 17 12.73 -5.14 5.62
C VAL A 17 11.20 -5.20 5.67
N PHE A 18 10.59 -6.12 4.94
CA PHE A 18 9.13 -6.33 4.96
C PHE A 18 8.61 -6.75 6.34
N GLU A 19 9.23 -7.75 6.97
CA GLU A 19 8.83 -8.26 8.29
C GLU A 19 8.89 -7.16 9.37
N CYS A 20 9.93 -6.32 9.33
CA CYS A 20 10.11 -5.26 10.30
C CYS A 20 9.22 -4.03 10.04
N ALA A 21 9.11 -3.57 8.78
CA ALA A 21 8.53 -2.26 8.46
C ALA A 21 7.09 -2.31 7.95
N ALA A 22 6.68 -3.40 7.29
CA ALA A 22 5.42 -3.45 6.53
C ALA A 22 4.43 -4.49 7.05
N LEU A 23 4.90 -5.64 7.53
CA LEU A 23 4.02 -6.70 8.06
C LEU A 23 3.12 -6.20 9.21
N PRO A 24 3.61 -5.44 10.21
CA PRO A 24 2.73 -4.91 11.26
C PRO A 24 1.64 -3.97 10.74
N LEU A 25 1.87 -3.30 9.60
CA LEU A 25 0.89 -2.41 8.98
C LEU A 25 -0.24 -3.21 8.32
N VAL A 26 0.07 -4.34 7.69
CA VAL A 26 -0.96 -5.23 7.11
C VAL A 26 -1.92 -5.72 8.21
N ASP A 27 -1.37 -6.08 9.37
CA ASP A 27 -2.12 -6.57 10.53
C ASP A 27 -3.02 -5.46 11.10
N ALA A 28 -2.49 -4.24 11.19
CA ALA A 28 -3.25 -3.08 11.62
C ALA A 28 -4.37 -2.73 10.64
N VAL A 29 -4.14 -2.79 9.33
CA VAL A 29 -5.19 -2.56 8.30
C VAL A 29 -6.32 -3.58 8.43
N LEU A 30 -6.00 -4.87 8.60
CA LEU A 30 -7.02 -5.90 8.83
C LEU A 30 -7.74 -5.75 10.18
N GLY A 31 -7.09 -5.10 11.15
CA GLY A 31 -7.69 -4.67 12.41
C GLY A 31 -8.61 -3.44 12.30
N GLY A 32 -8.72 -2.83 11.12
CA GLY A 32 -9.55 -1.64 10.86
C GLY A 32 -8.85 -0.31 11.09
N TYR A 33 -7.51 -0.28 11.15
CA TYR A 33 -6.73 0.94 11.33
C TYR A 33 -6.17 1.46 10.00
N ASN A 34 -6.07 2.79 9.88
CA ASN A 34 -5.40 3.43 8.75
C ASN A 34 -3.88 3.38 8.94
N CYS A 35 -3.16 3.02 7.89
CA CYS A 35 -1.70 2.95 7.89
C CYS A 35 -1.10 3.77 6.75
N THR A 36 0.14 4.23 6.91
CA THR A 36 0.87 4.95 5.86
C THR A 36 2.34 4.55 5.90
N LEU A 37 2.91 4.25 4.74
CA LEU A 37 4.31 3.87 4.57
C LEU A 37 4.96 4.79 3.55
N PHE A 38 6.11 5.35 3.89
CA PHE A 38 6.87 6.26 3.02
C PHE A 38 8.24 5.68 2.72
N ALA A 39 8.68 5.81 1.46
CA ALA A 39 10.08 5.66 1.08
C ALA A 39 10.67 7.04 0.78
N TYR A 40 11.69 7.43 1.54
CA TYR A 40 12.33 8.74 1.44
C TYR A 40 13.83 8.61 1.19
N GLY A 41 14.38 9.51 0.36
CA GLY A 41 15.79 9.53 0.00
C GLY A 41 16.06 10.17 -1.35
N GLN A 42 17.32 10.48 -1.66
CA GLN A 42 17.72 11.07 -2.94
C GLN A 42 17.51 10.12 -4.13
N THR A 43 17.57 10.63 -5.36
CA THR A 43 17.57 9.78 -6.56
C THR A 43 18.72 8.79 -6.51
N GLY A 44 18.46 7.52 -6.84
CA GLY A 44 19.43 6.43 -6.76
C GLY A 44 19.61 5.82 -5.36
N SER A 45 18.87 6.28 -4.33
CA SER A 45 18.98 5.73 -2.96
C SER A 45 18.25 4.41 -2.72
N GLY A 46 17.62 3.82 -3.73
CA GLY A 46 16.91 2.53 -3.60
C GLY A 46 15.42 2.59 -3.26
N LYS A 47 14.76 3.77 -3.23
CA LYS A 47 13.31 3.90 -2.92
C LYS A 47 12.42 2.93 -3.70
N THR A 48 12.55 2.93 -5.04
CA THR A 48 11.78 2.05 -5.93
C THR A 48 12.12 0.58 -5.70
N TYR A 49 13.40 0.26 -5.47
CA TYR A 49 13.83 -1.09 -5.14
C TYR A 49 13.18 -1.59 -3.84
N THR A 50 13.13 -0.76 -2.79
CA THR A 50 12.49 -1.14 -1.53
C THR A 50 10.97 -1.26 -1.68
N MET A 51 10.29 -0.29 -2.30
CA MET A 51 8.82 -0.30 -2.38
C MET A 51 8.27 -1.35 -3.35
N GLU A 52 8.83 -1.46 -4.55
CA GLU A 52 8.32 -2.33 -5.62
C GLU A 52 9.25 -3.54 -5.83
N GLY A 53 10.56 -3.28 -5.90
CA GLY A 53 11.57 -4.31 -6.14
C GLY A 53 11.45 -4.95 -7.51
N ASP A 54 11.92 -6.19 -7.63
CA ASP A 54 11.70 -7.01 -8.82
C ASP A 54 10.45 -7.87 -8.62
N VAL A 55 9.33 -7.42 -9.20
CA VAL A 55 8.04 -8.12 -9.09
C VAL A 55 8.05 -9.52 -9.72
N THR A 56 8.99 -9.80 -10.62
CA THR A 56 9.13 -11.12 -11.27
C THR A 56 9.94 -12.12 -10.44
N ASN A 57 10.63 -11.64 -9.41
CA ASN A 57 11.48 -12.44 -8.55
C ASN A 57 11.03 -12.35 -7.09
N GLU A 58 10.49 -13.44 -6.55
CA GLU A 58 9.98 -13.48 -5.17
C GLU A 58 11.01 -13.09 -4.11
N VAL A 59 12.30 -13.32 -4.35
CA VAL A 59 13.37 -12.95 -3.40
C VAL A 59 13.62 -11.45 -3.40
N HIS A 60 13.52 -10.80 -4.57
CA HIS A 60 13.82 -9.38 -4.75
C HIS A 60 12.58 -8.48 -4.82
N SER A 61 11.39 -9.07 -4.76
CA SER A 61 10.11 -8.37 -4.64
C SER A 61 10.10 -7.46 -3.41
N GLY A 62 9.63 -6.22 -3.58
CA GLY A 62 9.64 -5.17 -2.57
C GLY A 62 8.48 -5.24 -1.58
N LEU A 63 8.23 -4.12 -0.89
CA LEU A 63 7.22 -4.04 0.16
C LEU A 63 5.78 -4.14 -0.36
N ILE A 64 5.42 -3.37 -1.40
CA ILE A 64 4.06 -3.33 -1.97
C ILE A 64 3.58 -4.73 -2.40
N PRO A 65 4.28 -5.47 -3.29
CA PRO A 65 3.82 -6.79 -3.71
C PRO A 65 3.74 -7.81 -2.55
N ARG A 66 4.66 -7.75 -1.57
CA ARG A 66 4.59 -8.60 -0.38
C ARG A 66 3.41 -8.26 0.52
N MET A 67 3.11 -6.98 0.69
CA MET A 67 1.95 -6.50 1.45
C MET A 67 0.65 -6.98 0.81
N VAL A 68 0.50 -6.81 -0.51
CA VAL A 68 -0.70 -7.26 -1.26
C VAL A 68 -0.91 -8.76 -1.12
N ARG A 69 0.12 -9.57 -1.38
CA ARG A 69 0.04 -11.04 -1.22
C ARG A 69 -0.32 -11.46 0.20
N THR A 70 0.29 -10.83 1.20
CA THR A 70 0.03 -11.13 2.61
C THR A 70 -1.39 -10.72 3.02
N LEU A 71 -1.87 -9.57 2.53
CA LEU A 71 -3.23 -9.10 2.78
C LEU A 71 -4.26 -10.11 2.27
N PHE A 72 -4.15 -10.53 1.01
CA PHE A 72 -5.06 -11.52 0.42
C PHE A 72 -4.95 -12.89 1.10
N SER A 73 -3.74 -13.36 1.44
CA SER A 73 -3.56 -14.61 2.20
C SER A 73 -4.31 -14.57 3.53
N ARG A 74 -4.20 -13.46 4.28
CA ARG A 74 -4.87 -13.31 5.58
C ARG A 74 -6.39 -13.20 5.47
N ILE A 75 -6.89 -12.59 4.40
CA ILE A 75 -8.33 -12.54 4.11
C ILE A 75 -8.86 -13.96 3.89
N LEU A 76 -8.17 -14.78 3.08
CA LEU A 76 -8.56 -16.16 2.81
C LEU A 76 -8.52 -17.03 4.08
N ASP A 77 -7.48 -16.87 4.89
CA ASP A 77 -7.34 -17.59 6.15
C ASP A 77 -8.47 -17.25 7.12
N ASP A 78 -8.81 -15.95 7.27
CA ASP A 78 -9.90 -15.54 8.17
C ASP A 78 -11.29 -15.95 7.67
N ASP A 79 -11.55 -15.87 6.35
CA ASP A 79 -12.80 -16.34 5.75
C ASP A 79 -13.04 -17.83 6.04
N SER A 80 -11.99 -18.64 5.88
CA SER A 80 -12.04 -20.07 6.19
C SER A 80 -12.27 -20.35 7.68
N ALA A 81 -11.67 -19.56 8.57
CA ALA A 81 -11.80 -19.72 10.02
C ALA A 81 -13.17 -19.27 10.55
N GLN A 82 -13.79 -18.27 9.92
CA GLN A 82 -15.08 -17.69 10.31
C GLN A 82 -16.28 -18.33 9.60
N ASN A 83 -16.08 -19.42 8.84
CA ASN A 83 -17.12 -20.07 8.03
C ASN A 83 -17.90 -19.07 7.13
N GLY A 84 -17.22 -18.08 6.55
CA GLY A 84 -17.86 -17.08 5.68
C GLY A 84 -18.73 -16.04 6.38
N ASN A 85 -18.56 -15.83 7.69
CA ASN A 85 -19.32 -14.81 8.44
C ASN A 85 -18.76 -13.37 8.29
N ARG A 86 -17.75 -13.16 7.44
CA ARG A 86 -17.17 -11.86 7.14
C ARG A 86 -17.09 -11.66 5.63
N GLU A 87 -17.44 -10.46 5.18
CA GLU A 87 -17.33 -10.08 3.78
C GLU A 87 -16.19 -9.06 3.65
N TYR A 88 -15.29 -9.31 2.70
CA TYR A 88 -14.16 -8.45 2.41
C TYR A 88 -14.35 -7.74 1.08
N THR A 89 -13.96 -6.48 1.04
CA THR A 89 -13.97 -5.68 -0.19
C THR A 89 -12.67 -4.90 -0.26
N VAL A 90 -11.85 -5.24 -1.25
CA VAL A 90 -10.58 -4.55 -1.49
C VAL A 90 -10.74 -3.61 -2.66
N ARG A 91 -10.30 -2.37 -2.48
CA ARG A 91 -10.27 -1.34 -3.51
C ARG A 91 -8.91 -0.67 -3.52
N VAL A 92 -8.40 -0.38 -4.71
CA VAL A 92 -7.11 0.27 -4.90
C VAL A 92 -7.30 1.62 -5.58
N SER A 93 -6.41 2.57 -5.36
CA SER A 93 -6.31 3.79 -6.15
C SER A 93 -4.83 4.10 -6.33
N PHE A 94 -4.41 4.46 -7.53
CA PHE A 94 -3.02 4.80 -7.80
C PHE A 94 -2.93 6.19 -8.42
N VAL A 95 -2.29 7.11 -7.70
CA VAL A 95 -2.28 8.54 -8.03
C VAL A 95 -0.85 9.06 -7.90
N GLU A 96 -0.42 9.87 -8.87
CA GLU A 96 0.82 10.64 -8.78
C GLU A 96 0.55 12.11 -8.45
N ILE A 97 1.45 12.70 -7.67
CA ILE A 97 1.54 14.15 -7.51
C ILE A 97 2.77 14.62 -8.27
N TYR A 98 2.57 15.38 -9.33
CA TYR A 98 3.65 15.95 -10.12
C TYR A 98 3.38 17.43 -10.41
N ASN A 99 4.33 18.29 -10.02
CA ASN A 99 4.22 19.74 -10.17
C ASN A 99 2.91 20.29 -9.57
N GLU A 100 2.58 19.89 -8.34
CA GLU A 100 1.35 20.25 -7.62
C GLU A 100 0.03 19.84 -8.32
N ARG A 101 0.10 18.94 -9.31
CA ARG A 101 -1.06 18.38 -10.00
C ARG A 101 -1.24 16.92 -9.64
N LEU A 102 -2.47 16.52 -9.39
CA LEU A 102 -2.84 15.13 -9.09
C LEU A 102 -3.30 14.45 -10.37
N ARG A 103 -2.69 13.31 -10.68
CA ARG A 103 -3.05 12.51 -11.86
C ARG A 103 -3.34 11.09 -11.48
N ASP A 104 -4.39 10.56 -12.08
CA ASP A 104 -4.75 9.16 -11.97
C ASP A 104 -3.82 8.29 -12.83
N LEU A 105 -3.18 7.31 -12.22
CA LEU A 105 -2.31 6.35 -12.92
C LEU A 105 -3.08 5.12 -13.42
N LEU A 106 -4.28 4.85 -12.90
CA LEU A 106 -5.14 3.75 -13.35
C LEU A 106 -6.03 4.16 -14.52
N ASN A 107 -6.45 5.43 -14.56
CA ASN A 107 -7.23 6.00 -15.66
C ASN A 107 -6.60 7.32 -16.14
N PRO A 108 -5.50 7.26 -16.92
CA PRO A 108 -4.77 8.44 -17.33
C PRO A 108 -5.63 9.33 -18.24
N THR A 109 -6.07 10.46 -17.69
CA THR A 109 -6.77 11.53 -18.40
C THR A 109 -5.99 12.85 -18.23
N ASP A 110 -6.30 13.86 -19.04
CA ASP A 110 -5.72 15.20 -18.88
C ASP A 110 -6.34 16.00 -17.72
N GLU A 111 -7.29 15.40 -16.99
CA GLU A 111 -7.96 16.05 -15.86
C GLU A 111 -7.06 16.07 -14.61
N ASP A 112 -7.09 17.20 -13.91
CA ASP A 112 -6.40 17.37 -12.64
C ASP A 112 -7.34 16.98 -11.51
N LEU A 113 -7.00 15.92 -10.76
CA LEU A 113 -7.82 15.46 -9.65
C LEU A 113 -7.80 16.48 -8.51
N ARG A 114 -8.87 16.51 -7.70
CA ARG A 114 -9.01 17.50 -6.62
C ARG A 114 -9.17 16.82 -5.27
N ILE A 115 -8.51 17.37 -4.27
CA ILE A 115 -8.71 16.98 -2.88
C ILE A 115 -9.98 17.66 -2.36
N ARG A 116 -10.86 16.90 -1.70
CA ARG A 116 -12.08 17.39 -1.05
C ARG A 116 -12.20 16.85 0.36
N ASP A 117 -12.89 17.61 1.20
CA ASP A 117 -13.32 17.18 2.53
C ASP A 117 -14.75 16.66 2.46
N SER A 118 -14.99 15.48 3.03
CA SER A 118 -16.35 14.96 3.25
C SER A 118 -16.83 15.39 4.63
N GLU A 119 -17.95 16.10 4.70
CA GLU A 119 -18.68 16.43 5.93
C GLU A 119 -20.00 15.65 6.06
N THR A 120 -20.10 14.45 5.46
CA THR A 120 -21.28 13.61 5.69
C THR A 120 -21.26 12.99 7.08
N ASN A 121 -22.43 12.98 7.73
CA ASN A 121 -22.66 12.80 9.18
C ASN A 121 -21.97 11.61 9.88
N HIS A 122 -21.34 10.66 9.18
CA HIS A 122 -20.73 9.46 9.76
C HIS A 122 -19.26 9.19 9.36
N HIS A 123 -18.68 9.93 8.39
CA HIS A 123 -17.26 9.81 8.01
C HIS A 123 -16.70 11.17 7.58
N SER A 124 -16.08 11.87 8.54
CA SER A 124 -15.27 13.05 8.26
C SER A 124 -13.89 12.60 7.75
N GLY A 125 -13.49 13.08 6.58
CA GLY A 125 -12.19 12.72 6.01
C GLY A 125 -11.88 13.41 4.69
N VAL A 126 -10.59 13.52 4.41
CA VAL A 126 -10.02 14.03 3.16
C VAL A 126 -10.01 12.91 2.12
N PHE A 127 -10.45 13.18 0.90
CA PHE A 127 -10.41 12.23 -0.22
C PHE A 127 -10.09 12.92 -1.55
N ILE A 128 -9.70 12.13 -2.55
CA ILE A 128 -9.43 12.60 -3.91
C ILE A 128 -10.68 12.37 -4.76
N GLU A 129 -11.33 13.46 -5.17
CA GLU A 129 -12.49 13.41 -6.06
C GLU A 129 -12.05 13.00 -7.48
N GLY A 130 -12.79 12.06 -8.06
CA GLY A 130 -12.55 11.59 -9.43
C GLY A 130 -11.49 10.51 -9.55
N ALA A 131 -10.78 10.16 -8.47
CA ALA A 131 -9.80 9.07 -8.49
C ALA A 131 -10.49 7.73 -8.79
N HIS A 132 -10.01 7.05 -9.83
CA HIS A 132 -10.45 5.73 -10.21
C HIS A 132 -10.08 4.75 -9.10
N CYS A 133 -11.07 3.97 -8.67
CA CYS A 133 -10.93 3.10 -7.51
C CYS A 133 -11.66 1.77 -7.73
N PRO A 134 -11.08 0.85 -8.53
CA PRO A 134 -11.70 -0.42 -8.88
C PRO A 134 -11.65 -1.37 -7.68
N TYR A 135 -12.54 -2.37 -7.74
CA TYR A 135 -12.48 -3.52 -6.86
C TYR A 135 -11.42 -4.48 -7.37
N VAL A 136 -10.65 -5.05 -6.45
CA VAL A 136 -9.60 -6.03 -6.75
C VAL A 136 -9.93 -7.31 -6.00
N SER A 137 -9.86 -8.44 -6.69
CA SER A 137 -10.26 -9.75 -6.15
C SER A 137 -9.11 -10.72 -5.97
N ASP A 138 -7.96 -10.45 -6.60
CA ASP A 138 -6.79 -11.31 -6.63
C ASP A 138 -5.49 -10.50 -6.42
N PRO A 139 -4.44 -11.05 -5.77
CA PRO A 139 -3.18 -10.35 -5.60
C PRO A 139 -2.42 -10.04 -6.91
N ASP A 140 -2.70 -10.72 -8.02
CA ASP A 140 -2.05 -10.49 -9.32
C ASP A 140 -2.83 -9.51 -10.23
N GLU A 141 -3.99 -9.01 -9.78
CA GLU A 141 -4.85 -8.00 -10.45
C GLU A 141 -4.44 -6.56 -10.08
#